data_AF-A0A1Q5UR60-F1
#
_entry.id   AF-A0A1Q5UR60-F1
#
_cell.length_a   1.000
_cell.length_b   1.000
_cell.length_c   1.000
_cell.angle_alpha   90.00
_cell.angle_beta   90.00
_cell.angle_gamma   90.00
#
_symmetry.space_group_name_H-M   'P 1'
#
loop_
_entity.id
_entity.type
_entity.pdbx_description
1 polymer ?
#
loop_
_entity_poly.entity_id
_entity_poly.type
_entity_poly.pdbx_seq_one_letter_code
_entity_poly.pdbx_strand_id
1 'polypeptide(L)'
;MKHASPRTFLDHYHPLQLDTDMIRIICGLDPDVELMRAVTRQSRWRDTRRPRYLTDQQRAQLEDHPELEEARRNLSQIRAQYEKTQQPALLPRIQQLEKEVKNTRKRLQRSLRHQIRENFDEEQAFLDIEAQLSGTVVKEESEDESSLEDTMHPLQLHLVQSLLPYPISNSLEDEWNRRDTGAAAVV
;
A
#
# COMPACT_ATOMS: atom_id res chain seq x y z
N MET A 1 -20.91 4.80 11.73
CA MET A 1 -21.44 3.46 12.07
C MET A 1 -20.27 2.63 12.61
N LYS A 2 -20.45 1.94 13.74
CA LYS A 2 -19.37 1.29 14.50
C LYS A 2 -19.13 -0.15 14.00
N HIS A 3 -18.46 -0.30 12.86
CA HIS A 3 -18.05 -1.61 12.36
C HIS A 3 -16.54 -1.62 12.10
N ALA A 4 -15.86 -2.67 12.58
CA ALA A 4 -14.42 -2.88 12.39
C ALA A 4 -14.04 -3.16 10.93
N SER A 5 -15.01 -3.65 10.14
CA SER A 5 -14.85 -3.95 8.73
C SER A 5 -15.94 -3.26 7.93
N PRO A 6 -15.60 -2.58 6.81
CA PRO A 6 -16.57 -2.08 5.85
C PRO A 6 -17.48 -3.18 5.29
N ARG A 7 -17.05 -4.46 5.32
CA ARG A 7 -17.85 -5.61 4.83
C ARG A 7 -19.17 -5.75 5.57
N THR A 8 -19.13 -5.61 6.90
CA THR A 8 -20.30 -5.80 7.76
C THR A 8 -21.42 -4.81 7.44
N PHE A 9 -21.07 -3.61 7.01
CA PHE A 9 -22.04 -2.61 6.59
C PHE A 9 -22.69 -3.00 5.24
N LEU A 10 -21.90 -3.49 4.28
CA LEU A 10 -22.42 -3.82 2.96
C LEU A 10 -23.26 -5.10 2.95
N ASP A 11 -22.82 -6.14 3.66
CA ASP A 11 -23.49 -7.44 3.68
C ASP A 11 -24.86 -7.41 4.37
N HIS A 12 -25.05 -6.49 5.30
CA HIS A 12 -26.23 -6.46 6.17
C HIS A 12 -27.06 -5.17 6.06
N TYR A 13 -26.48 -4.08 5.56
CA TYR A 13 -27.11 -2.76 5.60
C TYR A 13 -27.06 -2.00 4.26
N HIS A 14 -26.49 -2.54 3.19
CA HIS A 14 -26.55 -1.88 1.88
C HIS A 14 -27.91 -2.14 1.19
N PRO A 15 -28.75 -1.11 0.99
CA PRO A 15 -29.96 -1.25 0.21
C PRO A 15 -29.58 -1.40 -1.27
N LEU A 16 -29.93 -2.52 -1.88
CA LEU A 16 -29.93 -2.73 -3.33
C LEU A 16 -30.94 -1.77 -3.99
N GLN A 17 -30.60 -0.48 -4.13
CA GLN A 17 -31.37 0.45 -4.97
C GLN A 17 -30.69 0.59 -6.33
N LEU A 18 -31.43 0.15 -7.35
CA LEU A 18 -30.99 -0.34 -8.66
C LEU A 18 -30.77 0.72 -9.75
N ASP A 19 -30.70 2.02 -9.44
CA ASP A 19 -30.75 3.05 -10.48
C ASP A 19 -29.42 3.77 -10.78
N THR A 20 -28.38 3.62 -9.94
CA THR A 20 -27.10 4.37 -10.09
C THR A 20 -26.03 3.65 -10.93
N ASP A 21 -26.33 2.47 -11.46
CA ASP A 21 -25.32 1.49 -11.86
C ASP A 21 -25.12 1.29 -13.36
N MET A 22 -25.55 2.24 -14.20
CA MET A 22 -25.38 2.10 -15.64
C MET A 22 -23.90 1.99 -16.07
N ILE A 23 -22.99 2.74 -15.43
CA ILE A 23 -21.55 2.65 -15.72
C ILE A 23 -20.97 1.28 -15.29
N ARG A 24 -21.56 0.63 -14.27
CA ARG A 24 -21.12 -0.67 -13.72
C ARG A 24 -21.43 -1.86 -14.65
N ILE A 25 -22.60 -1.85 -15.31
CA ILE A 25 -22.95 -2.85 -16.33
C ILE A 25 -22.02 -2.72 -17.54
N ILE A 26 -21.72 -1.49 -17.96
CA ILE A 26 -20.87 -1.20 -19.12
C ILE A 26 -19.43 -1.70 -18.88
N CYS A 27 -18.92 -1.60 -17.65
CA CYS A 27 -17.55 -2.02 -17.33
C CYS A 27 -17.41 -3.47 -16.84
N GLY A 28 -18.50 -4.21 -16.60
CA GLY A 28 -18.47 -5.62 -16.19
C GLY A 28 -17.84 -5.87 -14.82
N LEU A 29 -17.90 -4.89 -13.90
CA LEU A 29 -17.30 -4.98 -12.57
C LEU A 29 -18.35 -5.34 -11.52
N ASP A 30 -17.99 -6.24 -10.58
CA ASP A 30 -18.78 -6.49 -9.38
C ASP A 30 -18.63 -5.29 -8.43
N PRO A 31 -19.72 -4.54 -8.19
CA PRO A 31 -19.65 -3.27 -7.52
C PRO A 31 -19.27 -3.34 -6.04
N ASP A 32 -19.69 -4.41 -5.37
CA ASP A 32 -19.41 -4.59 -3.95
C ASP A 32 -17.92 -4.89 -3.77
N VAL A 33 -17.33 -5.66 -4.69
CA VAL A 33 -15.89 -5.96 -4.67
C VAL A 33 -15.04 -4.71 -4.89
N GLU A 34 -15.38 -3.84 -5.84
CA GLU A 34 -14.59 -2.64 -6.12
C GLU A 34 -14.76 -1.56 -5.04
N LEU A 35 -15.98 -1.39 -4.51
CA LEU A 35 -16.21 -0.54 -3.34
C LEU A 35 -15.42 -1.06 -2.12
N MET A 36 -15.48 -2.37 -1.88
CA MET A 36 -14.72 -3.02 -0.81
C MET A 36 -13.21 -2.81 -0.97
N ARG A 37 -12.68 -2.94 -2.19
CA ARG A 37 -11.27 -2.69 -2.49
C ARG A 37 -10.91 -1.23 -2.24
N ALA A 38 -11.74 -0.28 -2.66
CA ALA A 38 -11.50 1.15 -2.47
C ALA A 38 -11.48 1.53 -0.98
N VAL A 39 -12.51 1.15 -0.22
CA VAL A 39 -12.57 1.45 1.22
C VAL A 39 -11.45 0.76 1.98
N THR A 40 -11.12 -0.50 1.65
CA THR A 40 -10.00 -1.21 2.27
C THR A 40 -8.66 -0.53 1.99
N ARG A 41 -8.42 -0.03 0.76
CA ARG A 41 -7.21 0.74 0.43
C ARG A 41 -7.12 2.03 1.22
N GLN A 42 -8.24 2.74 1.35
CA GLN A 42 -8.34 3.99 2.10
C GLN A 42 -8.08 3.76 3.59
N SER A 43 -8.72 2.76 4.22
CA SER A 43 -8.48 2.41 5.62
C SER A 43 -7.02 2.00 5.88
N ARG A 44 -6.45 1.13 5.03
CA ARG A 44 -5.02 0.74 5.12
C ARG A 44 -4.05 1.90 4.93
N TRP A 45 -4.45 2.92 4.17
CA TRP A 45 -3.63 4.10 3.96
C TRP A 45 -3.70 5.06 5.16
N ARG A 46 -4.88 5.22 5.76
CA ARG A 46 -5.10 6.05 6.95
C ARG A 46 -4.45 5.47 8.21
N ASP A 47 -4.44 4.15 8.36
CA ASP A 47 -3.80 3.51 9.51
C ASP A 47 -2.29 3.81 9.52
N THR A 48 -1.87 4.64 10.49
CA THR A 48 -0.48 5.09 10.63
C THR A 48 0.42 4.02 11.23
N ARG A 49 -0.15 3.08 11.99
CA ARG A 49 0.54 1.95 12.62
C ARG A 49 1.02 0.95 11.57
N ARG A 50 0.33 0.90 10.42
CA ARG A 50 0.61 -0.06 9.35
C ARG A 50 2.02 0.12 8.76
N PRO A 51 2.89 -0.90 8.78
CA PRO A 51 4.26 -0.81 8.28
C PRO A 51 4.35 -0.40 6.79
N ARG A 52 4.88 0.81 6.54
CA ARG A 52 5.06 1.33 5.17
C ARG A 52 6.40 0.93 4.57
N TYR A 53 7.47 0.95 5.36
CA TYR A 53 8.83 0.67 4.93
C TYR A 53 9.45 -0.48 5.73
N LEU A 54 10.42 -1.16 5.14
CA LEU A 54 11.27 -2.08 5.88
C LEU A 54 12.24 -1.28 6.76
N THR A 55 12.44 -1.72 7.99
CA THR A 55 13.46 -1.19 8.90
C THR A 55 14.85 -1.51 8.39
N ASP A 56 15.87 -0.77 8.84
CA ASP A 56 17.26 -1.03 8.42
C ASP A 56 17.74 -2.41 8.87
N GLN A 57 17.30 -2.89 10.03
CA GLN A 57 17.56 -4.24 10.51
C GLN A 57 16.96 -5.31 9.56
N GLN A 58 15.70 -5.14 9.15
CA GLN A 58 15.05 -6.07 8.20
C GLN A 58 15.75 -6.07 6.85
N ARG A 59 16.23 -4.90 6.39
CA ARG A 59 17.01 -4.79 5.15
C ARG A 59 18.36 -5.50 5.29
N ALA A 60 19.03 -5.33 6.43
CA ALA A 60 20.32 -5.98 6.69
C ALA A 60 20.17 -7.52 6.71
N GLN A 61 19.16 -8.05 7.39
CA GLN A 61 18.86 -9.49 7.40
C GLN A 61 18.61 -10.05 5.99
N LEU A 62 18.02 -9.24 5.10
CA LEU A 62 17.76 -9.64 3.73
C LEU A 62 19.04 -9.68 2.87
N GLU A 63 20.08 -8.92 3.22
CA GLU A 63 21.35 -8.97 2.50
C GLU A 63 22.06 -10.33 2.68
N ASP A 64 21.75 -11.07 3.76
CA ASP A 64 22.26 -12.42 4.04
C ASP A 64 21.39 -13.53 3.42
N HIS A 65 20.38 -13.17 2.62
CA HIS A 65 19.46 -14.15 2.02
C HIS A 65 20.20 -15.05 0.99
N PRO A 66 20.01 -16.39 1.02
CA PRO A 66 20.79 -17.32 0.21
C PRO A 66 20.71 -17.03 -1.28
N GLU A 67 19.51 -16.71 -1.79
CA GLU A 67 19.33 -16.38 -3.20
C GLU A 67 20.08 -15.11 -3.64
N LEU A 68 20.19 -14.12 -2.75
CA LEU A 68 20.92 -12.88 -3.06
C LEU A 68 22.44 -13.11 -3.00
N GLU A 69 22.89 -13.92 -2.04
CA GLU A 69 24.27 -14.38 -1.93
C GLU A 69 24.71 -15.18 -3.16
N GLU A 70 23.88 -16.09 -3.67
CA GLU A 70 24.15 -16.83 -4.90
C GLU A 70 24.28 -15.89 -6.11
N ALA A 71 23.36 -14.94 -6.27
CA ALA A 71 23.42 -13.96 -7.35
C ALA A 71 24.71 -13.11 -7.28
N ARG A 72 25.13 -12.71 -6.08
CA ARG A 72 26.40 -11.99 -5.85
C ARG A 72 27.61 -12.86 -6.18
N ARG A 73 27.62 -14.13 -5.77
CA ARG A 73 28.71 -15.07 -6.07
C ARG A 73 28.88 -15.26 -7.57
N ASN A 74 27.79 -15.44 -8.31
CA ASN A 74 27.81 -15.57 -9.77
C ASN A 74 28.41 -14.32 -10.44
N LEU A 75 28.00 -13.13 -9.99
CA LEU A 75 28.54 -11.87 -10.47
C LEU A 75 30.05 -11.74 -10.17
N SER A 76 30.47 -12.07 -8.94
CA SER A 76 31.88 -12.01 -8.54
C SER A 76 32.76 -12.97 -9.36
N GLN A 77 32.27 -14.17 -9.65
CA GLN A 77 32.98 -15.15 -10.48
C GLN A 77 33.23 -14.63 -11.90
N ILE A 78 32.21 -14.08 -12.56
CA ILE A 78 32.36 -13.55 -13.92
C ILE A 78 33.26 -12.29 -13.93
N ARG A 79 33.16 -11.42 -12.92
CA ARG A 79 34.07 -10.28 -12.79
C ARG A 79 35.53 -10.73 -12.64
N ALA A 80 35.80 -11.69 -11.77
CA ALA A 80 37.14 -12.26 -11.61
C ALA A 80 37.66 -12.92 -12.89
N GLN A 81 36.78 -13.55 -13.68
CA GLN A 81 37.15 -14.13 -14.97
C GLN A 81 37.47 -13.04 -16.00
N TYR A 82 36.71 -11.94 -16.01
CA TYR A 82 36.98 -10.79 -16.86
C TYR A 82 38.30 -10.11 -16.50
N GLU A 83 38.61 -9.92 -15.22
CA GLU A 83 39.89 -9.35 -14.77
C GLU A 83 41.10 -10.16 -15.25
N LYS A 84 40.98 -11.50 -15.29
CA LYS A 84 42.04 -12.40 -15.75
C LYS A 84 42.20 -12.43 -17.27
N THR A 85 41.07 -12.42 -17.99
CA THR A 85 41.06 -12.69 -19.46
C THR A 85 40.93 -11.43 -20.31
N GLN A 86 40.45 -10.32 -19.74
CA GLN A 86 40.12 -9.06 -20.40
C GLN A 86 39.23 -9.22 -21.65
N GLN A 87 38.42 -10.28 -21.69
CA GLN A 87 37.57 -10.57 -22.84
C GLN A 87 36.35 -9.63 -22.88
N PRO A 88 36.20 -8.81 -23.94
CA PRO A 88 35.10 -7.84 -24.02
C PRO A 88 33.71 -8.51 -24.13
N ALA A 89 33.64 -9.76 -24.59
CA ALA A 89 32.41 -10.54 -24.66
C ALA A 89 31.79 -10.83 -23.27
N LEU A 90 32.54 -10.68 -22.17
CA LEU A 90 32.03 -10.86 -20.81
C LEU A 90 31.32 -9.62 -20.26
N LEU A 91 31.53 -8.43 -20.85
CA LEU A 91 30.92 -7.19 -20.36
C LEU A 91 29.38 -7.21 -20.38
N PRO A 92 28.70 -7.66 -21.46
CA PRO A 92 27.25 -7.78 -21.47
C PRO A 92 26.75 -8.74 -20.39
N ARG A 93 27.50 -9.82 -20.13
CA ARG A 93 27.15 -10.82 -19.10
C ARG A 93 27.26 -10.22 -17.70
N ILE A 94 28.30 -9.44 -17.42
CA ILE A 94 28.45 -8.72 -16.14
C ILE A 94 27.27 -7.77 -15.93
N GLN A 95 26.91 -6.97 -16.94
CA GLN A 95 25.77 -6.05 -16.86
C GLN A 95 24.44 -6.79 -16.60
N GLN A 96 24.26 -7.96 -17.21
CA GLN A 96 23.07 -8.79 -16.97
C GLN A 96 23.04 -9.26 -15.51
N LEU A 97 24.15 -9.80 -14.99
CA LEU A 97 24.23 -10.30 -13.62
C LEU A 97 24.06 -9.16 -12.60
N GLU A 98 24.55 -7.96 -12.88
CA GLU A 98 24.29 -6.77 -12.04
C GLU A 98 22.80 -6.44 -11.95
N LYS A 99 22.10 -6.50 -13.09
CA LYS A 99 20.65 -6.34 -13.12
C LYS A 99 19.95 -7.44 -12.34
N GLU A 100 20.40 -8.69 -12.47
CA GLU A 100 19.85 -9.84 -11.73
C GLU A 100 19.99 -9.62 -10.21
N VAL A 101 21.17 -9.26 -9.71
CA VAL A 101 21.38 -8.94 -8.27
C VAL A 101 20.45 -7.80 -7.80
N LYS A 102 20.28 -6.75 -8.61
CA LYS A 102 19.38 -5.64 -8.27
C LYS A 102 17.92 -6.10 -8.23
N ASN A 103 17.52 -6.94 -9.17
CA ASN A 103 16.15 -7.43 -9.30
C ASN A 103 15.80 -8.44 -8.20
N THR A 104 16.70 -9.37 -7.87
CA THR A 104 16.51 -10.32 -6.77
C THR A 104 16.35 -9.57 -5.45
N ARG A 105 17.23 -8.60 -5.15
CA ARG A 105 17.09 -7.74 -3.96
C ARG A 105 15.73 -7.06 -3.90
N LYS A 106 15.31 -6.39 -4.99
CA LYS A 106 14.01 -5.71 -5.04
C LYS A 106 12.83 -6.66 -4.83
N ARG A 107 12.88 -7.85 -5.44
CA ARG A 107 11.83 -8.87 -5.30
C ARG A 107 11.75 -9.36 -3.86
N LEU A 108 12.89 -9.70 -3.25
CA LEU A 108 12.95 -10.14 -1.85
C LEU A 108 12.42 -9.05 -0.91
N GLN A 109 12.83 -7.79 -1.11
CA GLN A 109 12.33 -6.67 -0.30
C GLN A 109 10.82 -6.48 -0.44
N ARG A 110 10.29 -6.65 -1.66
CA ARG A 110 8.84 -6.60 -1.90
C ARG A 110 8.11 -7.74 -1.19
N SER A 111 8.67 -8.95 -1.26
CA SER A 111 8.12 -10.15 -0.60
C SER A 111 8.09 -9.98 0.92
N LEU A 112 9.22 -9.61 1.52
CA LEU A 112 9.31 -9.41 2.96
C LEU A 112 8.35 -8.31 3.45
N ARG A 113 8.27 -7.20 2.71
CA ARG A 113 7.32 -6.13 3.02
C ARG A 113 5.86 -6.58 2.90
N HIS A 114 5.57 -7.48 1.97
CA HIS A 114 4.23 -8.06 1.86
C HIS A 114 3.88 -8.90 3.08
N GLN A 115 4.78 -9.83 3.45
CA GLN A 115 4.61 -10.70 4.61
C GLN A 115 4.42 -9.92 5.91
N ILE A 116 5.27 -8.91 6.17
CA ILE A 116 5.14 -8.06 7.36
C ILE A 116 3.77 -7.36 7.41
N ARG A 117 3.27 -6.91 6.25
CA ARG A 117 1.98 -6.23 6.17
C ARG A 117 0.80 -7.18 6.33
N GLU A 118 0.90 -8.40 5.82
CA GLU A 118 -0.13 -9.42 6.03
C GLU A 118 -0.19 -9.82 7.50
N ASN A 119 0.96 -10.14 8.11
CA ASN A 119 1.03 -10.46 9.54
C ASN A 119 0.50 -9.31 10.40
N PHE A 120 0.86 -8.06 10.08
CA PHE A 120 0.32 -6.90 10.79
C PHE A 120 -1.21 -6.77 10.62
N ASP A 121 -1.71 -6.89 9.38
CA ASP A 121 -3.15 -6.78 9.11
C ASP A 121 -3.94 -7.88 9.88
N GLU A 122 -3.36 -9.07 10.08
CA GLU A 122 -3.94 -10.16 10.86
C GLU A 122 -3.83 -9.93 12.37
N GLU A 123 -2.62 -9.68 12.89
CA GLU A 123 -2.36 -9.48 14.33
C GLU A 123 -3.13 -8.28 14.88
N GLN A 124 -3.12 -7.15 14.15
CA GLN A 124 -3.80 -5.95 14.58
C GLN A 124 -5.33 -6.15 14.62
N ALA A 125 -5.88 -6.94 13.70
CA ALA A 125 -7.30 -7.28 13.72
C ALA A 125 -7.69 -8.05 15.00
N PHE A 126 -6.85 -9.00 15.46
CA PHE A 126 -7.08 -9.69 16.73
C PHE A 126 -7.04 -8.74 17.92
N LEU A 127 -6.01 -7.89 18.00
CA LEU A 127 -5.87 -6.91 19.09
C LEU A 127 -7.05 -5.94 19.14
N ASP A 128 -7.50 -5.44 17.98
CA ASP A 128 -8.61 -4.52 17.88
C ASP A 128 -9.93 -5.19 18.32
N ILE A 129 -10.14 -6.48 17.98
CA ILE A 129 -11.31 -7.26 18.44
C ILE A 129 -11.26 -7.50 19.95
N GLU A 130 -10.12 -7.91 20.49
CA GLU A 130 -9.96 -8.13 21.94
C GLU A 130 -10.24 -6.86 22.73
N ALA A 131 -9.69 -5.73 22.28
CA ALA A 131 -9.90 -4.43 22.90
C ALA A 131 -11.38 -4.00 22.89
N GLN A 132 -12.12 -4.29 21.81
CA GLN A 132 -13.55 -4.04 21.72
C GLN A 132 -14.34 -4.90 22.71
N LEU A 133 -14.01 -6.19 22.80
CA LEU A 133 -14.68 -7.12 23.71
C LEU A 133 -14.41 -6.81 25.19
N SER A 134 -13.23 -6.30 25.53
CA SER A 134 -12.88 -5.87 26.89
C SER A 134 -13.50 -4.53 27.29
N GLY A 135 -14.25 -3.87 26.40
CA GLY A 135 -14.91 -2.59 26.68
C GLY A 135 -13.95 -1.41 26.86
N THR A 136 -12.65 -1.63 26.62
CA THR A 136 -11.70 -0.56 26.36
C THR A 136 -12.18 0.17 25.12
N VAL A 137 -12.49 1.47 25.26
CA VAL A 137 -12.66 2.32 24.08
C VAL A 137 -11.38 2.18 23.29
N VAL A 138 -11.44 1.43 22.18
CA VAL A 138 -10.51 1.60 21.08
C VAL A 138 -10.60 3.09 20.82
N LYS A 139 -9.57 3.84 21.21
CA LYS A 139 -9.41 5.21 20.74
C LYS A 139 -9.54 5.04 19.23
N GLU A 140 -10.68 5.42 18.66
CA GLU A 140 -10.74 5.79 17.27
C GLU A 140 -9.62 6.81 17.20
N GLU A 141 -8.46 6.39 16.68
CA GLU A 141 -7.32 7.27 16.52
C GLU A 141 -7.94 8.49 15.88
N SER A 142 -7.88 9.58 16.64
CA SER A 142 -8.46 10.83 16.24
C SER A 142 -7.97 11.12 14.84
N GLU A 143 -8.62 12.06 14.19
CA GLU A 143 -8.00 12.86 13.15
C GLU A 143 -6.77 13.59 13.74
N ASP A 144 -5.81 12.86 14.32
CA ASP A 144 -4.44 13.28 14.52
C ASP A 144 -3.90 13.39 13.10
N GLU A 145 -4.24 14.54 12.52
CA GLU A 145 -3.40 15.30 11.63
C GLU A 145 -1.93 15.04 11.97
N SER A 146 -1.08 15.13 10.96
CA SER A 146 0.36 15.32 11.16
C SER A 146 1.28 14.09 11.22
N SER A 147 1.04 13.06 10.39
CA SER A 147 2.19 12.33 9.80
C SER A 147 2.34 12.55 8.29
N LEU A 148 1.30 13.08 7.63
CA LEU A 148 1.33 13.42 6.20
C LEU A 148 1.75 14.87 5.96
N GLU A 149 1.54 15.75 6.93
CA GLU A 149 1.90 17.17 6.86
C GLU A 149 3.40 17.38 6.73
N ASP A 150 4.21 16.56 7.39
CA ASP A 150 5.66 16.78 7.49
C ASP A 150 6.45 16.29 6.26
N THR A 151 5.81 15.57 5.32
CA THR A 151 6.51 14.99 4.14
C THR A 151 5.93 15.36 2.78
N MET A 152 4.75 15.98 2.71
CA MET A 152 4.05 16.23 1.45
C MET A 152 4.02 17.73 1.10
N HIS A 153 4.15 18.05 -0.19
CA HIS A 153 3.99 19.44 -0.64
C HIS A 153 2.58 19.96 -0.29
N PRO A 154 2.42 21.22 0.18
CA PRO A 154 1.12 21.72 0.68
C PRO A 154 -0.04 21.54 -0.31
N LEU A 155 0.20 21.77 -1.61
CA LEU A 155 -0.82 21.58 -2.65
C LEU A 155 -1.21 20.10 -2.84
N GLN A 156 -0.25 19.18 -2.71
CA GLN A 156 -0.52 17.74 -2.79
C GLN A 156 -1.28 17.27 -1.55
N LEU A 157 -0.96 17.82 -0.38
CA LEU A 157 -1.68 17.55 0.85
C LEU A 157 -3.13 18.02 0.76
N HIS A 158 -3.37 19.22 0.21
CA HIS A 158 -4.72 19.74 -0.02
C HIS A 158 -5.53 18.87 -0.98
N LEU A 159 -4.93 18.38 -2.07
CA LEU A 159 -5.56 17.42 -2.97
C LEU A 159 -5.94 16.13 -2.24
N VAL A 160 -5.02 15.57 -1.46
CA VAL A 160 -5.23 14.32 -0.70
C VAL A 160 -6.35 14.49 0.34
N GLN A 161 -6.36 15.61 1.07
CA GLN A 161 -7.41 15.97 2.01
C GLN A 161 -8.76 16.21 1.33
N SER A 162 -8.79 16.64 0.07
CA SER A 162 -10.03 16.85 -0.68
C SER A 162 -10.58 15.58 -1.31
N LEU A 163 -9.76 14.54 -1.52
CA LEU A 163 -10.18 13.30 -2.19
C LEU A 163 -10.43 12.13 -1.23
N LEU A 164 -9.71 12.07 -0.11
CA LEU A 164 -9.67 10.89 0.77
C LEU A 164 -10.62 10.88 1.96
N PRO A 165 -11.24 11.97 2.43
CA PRO A 165 -12.31 11.85 3.42
C PRO A 165 -13.53 11.12 2.87
N TYR A 166 -14.25 10.45 3.78
CA TYR A 166 -15.60 9.97 3.49
C TYR A 166 -16.50 11.14 3.08
N PRO A 167 -17.53 10.87 2.25
CA PRO A 167 -18.44 11.91 1.86
C PRO A 167 -19.07 12.54 3.10
N ILE A 168 -18.95 13.86 3.22
CA ILE A 168 -19.40 14.62 4.39
C ILE A 168 -20.89 14.99 4.23
N SER A 169 -21.36 15.01 2.98
CA SER A 169 -22.75 15.27 2.62
C SER A 169 -23.34 14.11 1.79
N ASN A 170 -24.66 14.04 1.75
CA ASN A 170 -25.39 13.13 0.86
C ASN A 170 -25.70 13.78 -0.50
N SER A 171 -25.09 14.92 -0.82
CA SER A 171 -25.29 15.69 -2.05
C SER A 171 -24.19 15.37 -3.06
N LEU A 172 -24.59 15.04 -4.29
CA LEU A 172 -23.66 14.73 -5.37
C LEU A 172 -22.85 15.97 -5.74
N GLU A 173 -23.52 17.11 -5.85
CA GLU A 173 -22.91 18.41 -6.16
C GLU A 173 -21.87 18.82 -5.12
N ASP A 174 -22.13 18.59 -3.84
CA ASP A 174 -21.19 18.94 -2.76
C ASP A 174 -19.93 18.06 -2.82
N GLU A 175 -20.08 16.77 -3.13
CA GLU A 175 -18.94 15.87 -3.34
C GLU A 175 -18.14 16.21 -4.59
N TRP A 176 -18.79 16.62 -5.68
CA TRP A 176 -18.12 17.12 -6.87
C TRP A 176 -17.33 18.40 -6.57
N ASN A 177 -17.96 19.38 -5.94
CA ASN A 177 -17.32 20.63 -5.56
C ASN A 177 -16.09 20.40 -4.67
N ARG A 178 -16.17 19.48 -3.70
CA ARG A 178 -15.05 19.10 -2.84
C ARG A 178 -13.87 18.54 -3.65
N ARG A 179 -14.15 17.61 -4.57
CA ARG A 179 -13.12 17.00 -5.42
C ARG A 179 -12.50 18.00 -6.40
N ASP A 180 -13.33 18.86 -7.00
CA ASP A 180 -12.87 19.89 -7.93
C ASP A 180 -12.00 20.93 -7.22
N THR A 181 -12.34 21.31 -5.99
CA THR A 181 -11.51 22.20 -5.16
C THR A 181 -10.11 21.61 -4.94
N GLY A 182 -10.05 20.32 -4.61
CA GLY A 182 -8.79 19.60 -4.49
C GLY A 182 -7.98 19.55 -5.79
N ALA A 183 -8.64 19.25 -6.90
CA ALA A 183 -8.02 19.16 -8.22
C ALA A 183 -7.47 20.52 -8.69
N ALA A 184 -8.23 21.60 -8.48
CA ALA A 184 -7.84 22.96 -8.85
C ALA A 184 -6.59 23.46 -8.11
N ALA A 185 -6.28 22.92 -6.93
CA ALA A 185 -5.12 23.33 -6.15
C ALA A 185 -3.78 22.85 -6.73
N VAL A 186 -3.77 21.90 -7.68
CA VAL A 186 -2.53 21.28 -8.22
C VAL A 186 -2.37 21.53 -9.72
N VAL A 187 -3.32 22.22 -10.35
CA VAL A 187 -3.32 22.63 -11.76
C VAL A 187 -2.82 24.06 -11.89
#